data_AF-A0A141FD52-F1
#
_entry.id   AF-A0A141FD52-F1
#
_cell.length_a   1.000
_cell.length_b   1.000
_cell.length_c   1.000
_cell.angle_alpha   90.00
_cell.angle_beta   90.00
_cell.angle_gamma   90.00
#
_symmetry.space_group_name_H-M   'P 1'
#
loop_
_entity.id
_entity.type
_entity.pdbx_description
1 polymer ?
#
loop_
_entity_poly.entity_id
_entity_poly.type
_entity_poly.pdbx_seq_one_letter_code
_entity_poly.pdbx_strand_id
1 'polypeptide(L)' 'FIENYFNLNFCLYCTQIQDHDYICELCDTLARINSTMIDLCVDIWLYISNNSLKLKIVKKEIGSSTMP' A
#
# COMPACT_ATOMS: atom_id res chain seq x y z
N PHE A 1 -33.07 2.58 7.02
CA PHE A 1 -32.52 1.90 8.22
C PHE A 1 -31.03 1.69 8.08
N ILE A 2 -30.57 0.93 7.07
CA ILE A 2 -29.14 0.60 6.88
C ILE A 2 -28.29 1.85 6.67
N GLU A 3 -28.66 2.72 5.72
CA GLU A 3 -27.93 3.95 5.42
C GLU A 3 -27.87 4.90 6.63
N ASN A 4 -28.99 5.13 7.32
CA ASN A 4 -29.06 6.11 8.41
C ASN A 4 -28.40 5.65 9.73
N TYR A 5 -28.35 4.33 9.99
CA TYR A 5 -27.77 3.81 11.23
C TYR A 5 -26.32 3.35 11.07
N PHE A 6 -25.96 2.83 9.90
CA PHE A 6 -24.65 2.23 9.65
C PHE A 6 -23.79 3.00 8.65
N ASN A 7 -24.31 4.05 8.00
CA ASN A 7 -23.61 4.81 6.95
C ASN A 7 -23.06 3.93 5.83
N LEU A 8 -23.81 2.88 5.47
CA LEU A 8 -23.49 1.99 4.36
C LEU A 8 -24.50 2.15 3.24
N ASN A 9 -24.02 2.15 1.99
CA ASN A 9 -24.88 2.14 0.81
C ASN A 9 -25.56 0.77 0.67
N PHE A 10 -26.87 0.78 0.44
CA PHE A 10 -27.63 -0.47 0.34
C PHE A 10 -27.52 -1.10 -1.05
N CYS A 11 -27.20 -2.40 -1.12
CA CYS A 11 -27.28 -3.19 -2.35
C CYS A 11 -28.73 -3.61 -2.61
N LEU A 12 -29.35 -3.08 -3.67
CA LEU A 12 -30.73 -3.45 -4.04
C LEU A 12 -30.82 -4.85 -4.67
N TYR A 13 -29.78 -5.27 -5.39
CA TYR A 13 -29.76 -6.51 -6.17
C TYR A 13 -28.61 -7.40 -5.72
N CYS A 14 -28.88 -8.21 -4.70
CA CYS A 14 -27.95 -9.18 -4.16
C CYS A 14 -28.68 -10.52 -3.96
N THR A 15 -27.94 -11.62 -3.90
CA THR A 15 -28.53 -12.95 -3.61
C THR A 15 -28.51 -13.19 -2.09
N GLN A 16 -28.28 -14.42 -1.62
CA GLN A 16 -28.05 -14.68 -0.20
C GLN A 16 -26.84 -13.89 0.33
N ILE A 17 -25.83 -13.70 -0.52
CA ILE A 17 -24.63 -12.91 -0.22
C ILE A 17 -24.56 -11.69 -1.13
N GLN A 18 -23.70 -10.76 -0.73
CA GLN A 18 -23.36 -9.61 -1.55
C GLN A 18 -22.53 -10.03 -2.78
N ASP A 19 -22.57 -9.23 -3.84
CA ASP A 19 -21.76 -9.39 -5.06
C ASP A 19 -20.25 -9.20 -4.83
N HIS A 20 -19.85 -8.46 -3.79
CA HIS A 20 -18.46 -8.15 -3.43
C HIS A 20 -17.68 -7.36 -4.48
N ASP A 21 -18.34 -6.81 -5.52
CA ASP A 21 -17.70 -6.06 -6.60
C ASP A 21 -16.96 -4.83 -6.06
N TYR A 22 -17.53 -4.11 -5.08
CA TYR A 22 -16.84 -2.96 -4.47
C TYR A 22 -15.54 -3.37 -3.75
N ILE A 23 -15.45 -4.59 -3.20
CA ILE A 23 -14.22 -5.09 -2.57
C ILE A 23 -13.19 -5.37 -3.65
N CYS A 24 -13.60 -5.99 -4.76
CA CYS A 24 -12.73 -6.22 -5.90
C CYS A 24 -12.17 -4.90 -6.44
N GLU A 25 -13.02 -3.90 -6.68
CA GLU A 25 -12.60 -2.58 -7.14
C GLU A 25 -11.64 -1.89 -6.15
N LEU A 26 -11.92 -1.97 -4.86
CA LEU A 26 -11.06 -1.44 -3.81
C LEU A 26 -9.69 -2.16 -3.78
N CYS A 27 -9.69 -3.48 -3.83
CA CYS A 27 -8.47 -4.28 -3.86
C CYS A 27 -7.63 -3.99 -5.12
N ASP A 28 -8.27 -3.85 -6.28
CA ASP A 28 -7.59 -3.52 -7.53
C ASP A 28 -6.98 -2.13 -7.53
N THR A 29 -7.68 -1.13 -6.97
CA THR A 29 -7.12 0.22 -6.81
C THR A 29 -5.91 0.21 -5.87
N LEU A 30 -6.01 -0.50 -4.74
CA LEU A 30 -4.90 -0.67 -3.80
C LEU A 30 -3.72 -1.41 -4.42
N ALA A 31 -3.97 -2.45 -5.20
CA ALA A 31 -2.94 -3.21 -5.90
C ALA A 31 -2.16 -2.32 -6.87
N ARG A 32 -2.86 -1.49 -7.67
CA ARG A 32 -2.20 -0.52 -8.56
C ARG A 32 -1.34 0.49 -7.81
N ILE A 33 -1.85 1.04 -6.70
CA ILE A 33 -1.09 1.97 -5.85
C ILE A 33 0.17 1.27 -5.33
N ASN A 34 0.03 0.04 -4.81
CA ASN A 34 1.16 -0.73 -4.30
C ASN A 34 2.19 -1.02 -5.40
N SER A 35 1.77 -1.35 -6.62
CA SER A 35 2.69 -1.54 -7.74
C SER A 35 3.49 -0.27 -8.03
N THR A 36 2.85 0.91 -8.06
CA THR A 36 3.58 2.18 -8.25
C THR A 36 4.53 2.51 -7.10
N MET A 37 4.17 2.16 -5.87
CA MET A 37 5.03 2.36 -4.70
C MET A 37 6.21 1.38 -4.67
N ILE A 38 6.00 0.13 -5.12
CA ILE A 38 7.08 -0.84 -5.27
C ILE A 38 8.09 -0.34 -6.30
N ASP A 39 7.63 0.16 -7.44
CA ASP A 39 8.49 0.74 -8.48
C ASP A 39 9.33 1.91 -7.92
N LEU A 40 8.69 2.84 -7.19
CA LEU A 40 9.37 3.92 -6.49
C LEU A 40 10.42 3.42 -5.49
N CYS A 41 10.10 2.40 -4.69
CA CYS A 41 11.03 1.80 -3.73
C CYS A 41 12.24 1.18 -4.42
N VAL A 42 12.03 0.50 -5.55
CA VAL A 42 13.11 -0.09 -6.36
C VAL A 42 14.00 1.01 -6.93
N ASP A 43 13.42 2.08 -7.47
CA ASP A 43 14.18 3.23 -7.99
C ASP A 43 15.03 3.90 -6.90
N ILE A 44 14.45 4.17 -5.73
CA ILE A 44 15.19 4.75 -4.60
C ILE A 44 16.34 3.83 -4.19
N TRP A 45 16.11 2.52 -4.14
CA TRP A 45 17.16 1.55 -3.82
C TRP A 45 18.28 1.55 -4.86
N LEU A 46 17.94 1.61 -6.16
CA LEU A 46 18.92 1.71 -7.25
C LEU A 46 19.71 3.02 -7.17
N TYR A 47 19.06 4.15 -6.88
CA TYR A 47 19.74 5.43 -6.73
C TYR A 47 20.69 5.49 -5.53
N ILE A 48 20.35 4.84 -4.42
CA ILE A 48 21.26 4.67 -3.26
C ILE A 48 22.45 3.79 -3.67
N SER A 49 22.19 2.68 -4.36
CA SER A 49 23.23 1.75 -4.84
C SER A 49 24.20 2.42 -5.81
N ASN A 50 23.70 3.32 -6.66
CA ASN A 50 24.50 4.12 -7.59
C ASN A 50 25.13 5.37 -6.95
N ASN A 51 25.10 5.52 -5.62
CA ASN A 51 25.62 6.68 -4.88
C ASN A 51 25.05 8.04 -5.33
N SER A 52 23.92 8.06 -6.05
CA SER A 52 23.24 9.29 -6.47
C SER A 52 22.46 9.91 -5.30
N LEU A 53 21.92 9.06 -4.41
CA LEU A 53 21.30 9.43 -3.15
C LEU A 53 22.07 8.81 -1.98
N LYS A 54 22.09 9.49 -0.82
CA LYS A 54 22.67 8.97 0.43
C LYS A 54 21.67 9.06 1.57
N LEU A 55 21.70 8.06 2.45
CA LEU A 55 20.89 8.02 3.67
C LEU A 55 21.48 8.94 4.74
N LYS A 56 20.60 9.61 5.49
CA LYS A 56 20.99 10.39 6.66
C LYS A 56 21.35 9.46 7.82
N ILE A 57 22.56 9.60 8.37
CA ILE A 57 23.04 8.76 9.47
C ILE A 57 22.49 9.28 10.80
N VAL A 58 21.88 8.39 11.59
CA VAL A 58 21.47 8.64 12.98
C VAL A 58 22.43 7.90 13.92
N LYS A 59 23.04 8.60 14.88
CA LYS A 59 24.16 8.10 15.70
C LYS A 59 23.92 6.78 16.47
N LYS A 60 22.67 6.34 16.63
CA LYS A 60 22.31 5.12 17.37
C LYS A 60 21.83 3.97 16.48
N GLU A 61 21.74 4.19 15.17
CA GLU A 61 21.30 3.17 14.23
C GLU A 61 22.50 2.36 13.75
N ILE A 62 22.33 1.04 13.71
CA ILE A 62 23.35 0.08 13.27
C ILE A 62 22.88 -0.48 11.93
N GLY A 63 23.66 -0.27 10.88
CA GLY A 63 23.32 -0.74 9.53
C GLY A 63 23.56 -2.24 9.33
N SER A 64 24.67 -2.75 9.86
CA SER A 64 25.03 -4.18 9.80
C SER A 64 25.57 -4.63 11.15
N SER A 65 25.29 -5.88 11.52
CA SER A 65 25.77 -6.46 12.77
C SER A 65 27.27 -6.80 12.74
N THR A 66 27.86 -6.93 11.55
CA THR A 66 29.26 -7.34 11.37
C THR A 66 30.10 -6.34 10.59
N MET A 67 29.47 -5.48 9.78
CA MET A 67 30.16 -4.43 9.04
C MET A 67 29.99 -3.10 9.80
N PRO A 68 31.09 -2.48 10.24
CA PRO A 68 31.05 -1.20 10.94
C PRO A 68 30.57 -0.06 10.05
#